data_AF-A0A2M7XKI1-F1
#
_entry.id   AF-A0A2M7XKI1-F1
#
_cell.length_a   1.000
_cell.length_b   1.000
_cell.length_c   1.000
_cell.angle_alpha   90.00
_cell.angle_beta   90.00
_cell.angle_gamma   90.00
#
_symmetry.space_group_name_H-M   'P 1'
#
loop_
_entity.id
_entity.type
_entity.pdbx_description
1 polymer ?
#
loop_
_entity_poly.entity_id
_entity_poly.type
_entity_poly.pdbx_seq_one_letter_code
_entity_poly.pdbx_strand_id
1 'polypeptide(L)'
;MQKIDLHENLINSFKDKLDEFAHPTADIKDNLAVLQGRMYGIKNSGGLEDYKIADLQVIGAVVWPFEKIADPASPGKFRISYSEKALNENLDAYEAFRKQYNIKLIAEGRDLSDTKYMDFGLNFFYKLVGADGIKSTEDVDKIYKKGIRIIQFVDQNSNGLCSSYQDKEGGLTQLGKDIIIYMESKKMIVDVANMNPQSMIETYRFAKRPLLNSHTNIMSLYNDSRNITDEYLDRIDPSNGLIGLSLNSDMIVGPNAYATLDQFMDQIEYVKNRIGADQVALGSCYHSFLHPKMVQGLETVDTLKLLEEKMTERFGEKFTQRFFRENAYKFLTLYL
;
A
#
# COMPACT_ATOMS: atom_id res chain seq x y z
N MET A 1 -10.57 16.27 -8.61
CA MET A 1 -9.75 15.78 -7.47
C MET A 1 -8.78 14.76 -8.00
N GLN A 2 -7.70 14.48 -7.28
CA GLN A 2 -6.68 13.52 -7.70
C GLN A 2 -7.16 12.08 -7.46
N LYS A 3 -6.88 11.15 -8.38
CA LYS A 3 -7.00 9.71 -8.08
C LYS A 3 -5.86 9.30 -7.14
N ILE A 4 -6.22 8.57 -6.10
CA ILE A 4 -5.32 8.18 -5.01
C ILE A 4 -5.34 6.66 -4.87
N ASP A 5 -4.16 6.07 -4.88
CA ASP A 5 -3.94 4.68 -4.48
C ASP A 5 -3.24 4.65 -3.11
N LEU A 6 -3.82 3.91 -2.16
CA LEU A 6 -3.30 3.84 -0.80
C LEU A 6 -2.08 2.93 -0.65
N HIS A 7 -1.81 2.06 -1.63
CA HIS A 7 -0.72 1.09 -1.52
C HIS A 7 -0.13 0.71 -2.88
N GLU A 8 1.11 1.13 -3.11
CA GLU A 8 1.83 0.78 -4.33
C GLU A 8 3.34 0.62 -4.11
N ASN A 9 3.88 -0.48 -4.63
CA ASN A 9 5.32 -0.74 -4.59
C ASN A 9 6.03 -0.23 -5.85
N LEU A 10 6.06 1.10 -5.98
CA LEU A 10 6.62 1.80 -7.14
C LEU A 10 8.06 1.39 -7.47
N ILE A 11 8.93 1.22 -6.47
CA ILE A 11 10.34 0.88 -6.74
C ILE A 11 10.43 -0.46 -7.49
N ASN A 12 9.57 -1.42 -7.16
CA ASN A 12 9.52 -2.68 -7.90
C ASN A 12 8.96 -2.51 -9.32
N SER A 13 8.09 -1.53 -9.56
CA SER A 13 7.53 -1.25 -10.89
C SER A 13 8.57 -0.70 -11.87
N PHE A 14 9.58 0.00 -11.35
CA PHE A 14 10.70 0.55 -12.11
C PHE A 14 11.98 -0.29 -12.02
N LYS A 15 11.96 -1.46 -11.36
CA LYS A 15 13.18 -2.20 -11.01
C LYS A 15 14.07 -2.57 -12.19
N ASP A 16 13.48 -2.93 -13.34
CA ASP A 16 14.25 -3.23 -14.56
C ASP A 16 14.82 -1.97 -15.23
N LYS A 17 14.42 -0.78 -14.76
CA LYS A 17 14.93 0.53 -15.17
C LYS A 17 15.83 1.16 -14.10
N LEU A 18 15.89 0.58 -12.88
CA LEU A 18 16.69 1.11 -11.76
C LEU A 18 18.20 1.11 -12.03
N ASP A 19 18.70 0.19 -12.86
CA ASP A 19 20.10 0.22 -13.31
C ASP A 19 20.41 1.49 -14.15
N GLU A 20 19.38 2.10 -14.77
CA GLU A 20 19.48 3.39 -15.46
C GLU A 20 19.43 4.58 -14.49
N PHE A 21 18.85 4.39 -13.30
CA PHE A 21 18.67 5.43 -12.27
C PHE A 21 19.80 5.46 -11.22
N ALA A 22 20.49 4.33 -11.00
CA ALA A 22 21.49 4.14 -9.94
C ALA A 22 22.91 4.61 -10.31
N HIS A 23 23.16 5.06 -11.55
CA HIS A 23 24.48 5.48 -12.00
C HIS A 23 24.52 6.97 -12.37
N PRO A 24 25.16 7.84 -11.56
CA PRO A 24 25.35 9.27 -11.88
C PRO A 24 26.27 9.55 -13.09
N THR A 25 26.76 8.53 -13.81
CA THR A 25 27.84 8.68 -14.80
C THR A 25 27.69 7.86 -16.09
N ALA A 26 26.54 7.26 -16.39
CA ALA A 26 26.38 6.47 -17.63
C ALA A 26 25.65 7.27 -18.73
N ASP A 27 26.29 7.37 -19.89
CA ASP A 27 25.85 8.10 -21.08
C ASP A 27 24.45 7.67 -21.57
N ILE A 28 23.58 8.66 -21.79
CA ILE A 28 22.12 8.53 -22.00
C ILE A 28 21.74 7.86 -23.35
N LYS A 29 22.69 7.38 -24.16
CA LYS A 29 22.40 6.98 -25.56
C LYS A 29 22.31 5.48 -25.86
N ASP A 30 22.69 4.59 -24.94
CA ASP A 30 22.80 3.15 -25.28
C ASP A 30 21.70 2.23 -24.71
N ASN A 31 20.74 2.72 -23.95
CA ASN A 31 19.78 1.86 -23.22
C ASN A 31 18.41 1.61 -23.89
N LEU A 32 18.28 1.81 -25.21
CA LEU A 32 17.03 1.46 -25.91
C LEU A 32 16.83 -0.05 -26.14
N ALA A 33 17.80 -0.90 -25.76
CA ALA A 33 17.80 -2.34 -26.10
C ALA A 33 17.51 -3.32 -24.94
N VAL A 34 17.33 -2.86 -23.69
CA VAL A 34 17.09 -3.77 -22.53
C VAL A 34 15.63 -3.78 -22.06
N LEU A 35 14.71 -3.38 -22.94
CA LEU A 35 13.26 -3.25 -22.70
C LEU A 35 12.46 -4.57 -22.59
N GLN A 36 13.06 -5.71 -22.26
CA GLN A 36 12.33 -6.99 -22.19
C GLN A 36 12.70 -7.89 -20.99
N GLY A 37 12.92 -7.30 -19.82
CA GLY A 37 13.10 -8.02 -18.56
C GLY A 37 11.78 -8.60 -18.02
N ARG A 38 11.43 -9.83 -18.42
CA ARG A 38 10.37 -10.63 -17.78
C ARG A 38 10.89 -11.22 -16.48
N MET A 39 10.44 -10.74 -15.32
CA MET A 39 10.27 -11.64 -14.19
C MET A 39 8.86 -12.25 -14.27
N TYR A 40 8.80 -13.57 -14.39
CA TYR A 40 7.56 -14.39 -14.46
C TYR A 40 6.67 -14.25 -15.70
N GLY A 41 7.12 -13.61 -16.78
CA GLY A 41 6.31 -13.51 -18.02
C GLY A 41 5.18 -12.48 -17.96
N ILE A 42 5.09 -11.72 -16.87
CA ILE A 42 4.23 -10.55 -16.73
C ILE A 42 5.01 -9.36 -17.29
N LYS A 43 4.41 -8.57 -18.20
CA LYS A 43 5.00 -7.27 -18.58
C LYS A 43 5.03 -6.43 -17.31
N ASN A 44 6.21 -6.07 -16.81
CA ASN A 44 6.32 -5.02 -15.79
C ASN A 44 5.77 -3.72 -16.42
N SER A 45 4.66 -3.25 -15.87
CA SER A 45 3.69 -2.34 -16.50
C SER A 45 3.45 -1.09 -15.66
N GLY A 46 4.50 -0.64 -14.98
CA GLY A 46 4.52 0.56 -14.17
C GLY A 46 5.37 1.65 -14.81
N GLY A 47 5.30 1.82 -16.13
CA GLY A 47 5.89 3.00 -16.74
C GLY A 47 5.17 4.26 -16.28
N LEU A 48 5.87 5.39 -16.25
CA LEU A 48 5.27 6.68 -15.90
C LEU A 48 4.05 7.06 -16.75
N GLU A 49 4.00 6.58 -18.00
CA GLU A 49 2.85 6.79 -18.89
C GLU A 49 1.59 6.04 -18.42
N ASP A 50 1.76 4.88 -17.77
CA ASP A 50 0.64 4.06 -17.31
C ASP A 50 -0.14 4.79 -16.20
N TYR A 51 0.56 5.51 -15.31
CA TYR A 51 -0.03 6.38 -14.30
C TYR A 51 -0.82 7.54 -14.92
N LYS A 52 -0.33 8.13 -16.01
CA LYS A 52 -1.02 9.20 -16.73
C LYS A 52 -2.29 8.70 -17.40
N ILE A 53 -2.23 7.56 -18.08
CA ILE A 53 -3.39 6.92 -18.71
C ILE A 53 -4.46 6.59 -17.65
N ALA A 54 -4.02 6.12 -16.48
CA ALA A 54 -4.86 5.84 -15.35
C ALA A 54 -5.41 7.10 -14.64
N ASP A 55 -4.93 8.30 -14.95
CA ASP A 55 -5.15 9.51 -14.17
C ASP A 55 -4.79 9.32 -12.68
N LEU A 56 -3.82 8.45 -12.36
CA LEU A 56 -3.35 8.16 -11.00
C LEU A 56 -2.33 9.20 -10.57
N GLN A 57 -2.66 9.99 -9.54
CA GLN A 57 -1.94 11.22 -9.22
C GLN A 57 -1.32 11.25 -7.82
N VAL A 58 -1.78 10.39 -6.91
CA VAL A 58 -1.20 10.23 -5.58
C VAL A 58 -1.08 8.76 -5.25
N ILE A 59 0.07 8.34 -4.74
CA ILE A 59 0.29 6.95 -4.34
C ILE A 59 0.88 6.85 -2.93
N GLY A 60 0.43 5.83 -2.20
CA GLY A 60 1.07 5.34 -1.00
C GLY A 60 2.33 4.58 -1.37
N ALA A 61 3.42 5.31 -1.49
CA ALA A 61 4.74 4.80 -1.85
C ALA A 61 5.25 3.86 -0.75
N VAL A 62 5.23 2.57 -1.05
CA VAL A 62 5.67 1.51 -0.14
C VAL A 62 7.17 1.55 0.02
N VAL A 63 7.61 1.77 1.25
CA VAL A 63 8.99 1.58 1.70
C VAL A 63 9.04 0.19 2.36
N TRP A 64 9.63 -0.78 1.66
CA TRP A 64 9.68 -2.18 2.10
C TRP A 64 11.10 -2.53 2.58
N PRO A 65 11.36 -2.56 3.90
CA PRO A 65 12.69 -2.63 4.48
C PRO A 65 13.18 -4.08 4.62
N PHE A 66 12.98 -4.90 3.59
CA PHE A 66 13.33 -6.32 3.66
C PHE A 66 14.22 -6.76 2.51
N GLU A 67 15.10 -7.72 2.82
CA GLU A 67 15.98 -8.38 1.86
C GLU A 67 15.76 -9.88 1.85
N LYS A 68 16.05 -10.47 0.70
CA LYS A 68 16.09 -11.92 0.53
C LYS A 68 17.44 -12.44 1.01
N ILE A 69 17.44 -13.16 2.13
CA ILE A 69 18.64 -13.77 2.71
C ILE A 69 18.55 -15.29 2.62
N ALA A 70 19.70 -15.97 2.61
CA ALA A 70 19.71 -17.43 2.66
C ALA A 70 19.02 -17.92 3.94
N ASP A 71 18.20 -18.97 3.83
CA ASP A 71 17.57 -19.58 4.99
C ASP A 71 18.54 -20.58 5.63
N PRO A 72 19.11 -20.30 6.82
CA PRO A 72 20.04 -21.21 7.47
C PRO A 72 19.38 -22.54 7.87
N ALA A 73 18.05 -22.57 8.04
CA ALA A 73 17.31 -23.78 8.38
C ALA A 73 16.95 -24.64 7.16
N SER A 74 17.03 -24.08 5.94
CA SER A 74 16.66 -24.76 4.69
C SER A 74 17.66 -24.43 3.57
N PRO A 75 18.76 -25.18 3.44
CA PRO A 75 19.76 -24.95 2.40
C PRO A 75 19.15 -24.88 0.99
N GLY A 76 19.50 -23.84 0.24
CA GLY A 76 18.95 -23.56 -1.10
C GLY A 76 17.62 -22.80 -1.10
N LYS A 77 17.00 -22.59 0.06
CA LYS A 77 15.86 -21.68 0.22
C LYS A 77 16.31 -20.32 0.75
N PHE A 78 15.41 -19.36 0.64
CA PHE A 78 15.63 -18.01 1.14
C PHE A 78 14.47 -17.60 2.03
N ARG A 79 14.75 -16.70 2.96
CA ARG A 79 13.75 -16.01 3.78
C ARG A 79 13.87 -14.51 3.59
N ILE A 80 12.77 -13.81 3.86
CA ILE A 80 12.71 -12.36 3.89
C ILE A 80 13.07 -11.91 5.31
N SER A 81 14.00 -10.94 5.43
CA SER A 81 14.46 -10.42 6.72
C SER A 81 14.56 -8.91 6.68
N TYR A 82 14.23 -8.27 7.80
CA TYR A 82 14.40 -6.83 7.96
C TYR A 82 15.85 -6.43 7.70
N SER A 83 16.03 -5.32 7.01
CA SER A 83 17.31 -4.69 6.71
C SER A 83 17.18 -3.18 6.72
N GLU A 84 17.94 -2.53 7.61
CA GLU A 84 18.08 -1.07 7.61
C GLU A 84 18.74 -0.57 6.32
N LYS A 85 19.58 -1.39 5.69
CA LYS A 85 20.15 -1.09 4.37
C LYS A 85 19.03 -1.01 3.32
N ALA A 86 18.17 -2.02 3.20
CA ALA A 86 17.05 -1.98 2.26
C ALA A 86 16.07 -0.83 2.54
N LEU A 87 15.81 -0.52 3.82
CA LEU A 87 15.04 0.66 4.20
C LEU A 87 15.61 1.93 3.56
N ASN A 88 16.93 2.15 3.69
CA ASN A 88 17.60 3.33 3.16
C ASN A 88 17.64 3.31 1.63
N GLU A 89 17.94 2.16 1.01
CA GLU A 89 17.97 2.03 -0.46
C GLU A 89 16.60 2.33 -1.10
N ASN A 90 15.50 1.88 -0.48
CA ASN A 90 14.15 2.22 -0.95
C ASN A 90 13.91 3.73 -0.90
N LEU A 91 14.26 4.37 0.23
CA LEU A 91 14.08 5.82 0.41
C LEU A 91 14.95 6.64 -0.54
N ASP A 92 16.19 6.23 -0.74
CA ASP A 92 17.12 6.88 -1.67
C ASP A 92 16.62 6.75 -3.12
N ALA A 93 16.07 5.59 -3.49
CA ALA A 93 15.45 5.39 -4.80
C ALA A 93 14.23 6.30 -5.00
N TYR A 94 13.33 6.40 -4.00
CA TYR A 94 12.21 7.33 -4.07
C TYR A 94 12.67 8.79 -4.17
N GLU A 95 13.70 9.19 -3.42
CA GLU A 95 14.21 10.56 -3.46
C GLU A 95 14.86 10.89 -4.81
N ALA A 96 15.63 9.96 -5.38
CA ALA A 96 16.19 10.09 -6.72
C ALA A 96 15.06 10.23 -7.77
N PHE A 97 14.06 9.35 -7.72
CA PHE A 97 12.91 9.39 -8.60
C PHE A 97 12.15 10.71 -8.49
N ARG A 98 11.93 11.19 -7.27
CA ARG A 98 11.24 12.45 -7.03
C ARG A 98 11.98 13.66 -7.59
N LYS A 99 13.30 13.72 -7.42
CA LYS A 99 14.12 14.80 -7.98
C LYS A 99 14.09 14.79 -9.51
N GLN A 100 14.18 13.62 -10.11
CA GLN A 100 14.20 13.49 -11.56
C GLN A 100 12.87 13.91 -12.22
N TYR A 101 11.74 13.57 -11.60
CA TYR A 101 10.42 13.81 -12.18
C TYR A 101 9.63 14.92 -11.49
N ASN A 102 10.29 15.71 -10.63
CA ASN A 102 9.69 16.81 -9.87
C ASN A 102 8.44 16.39 -9.06
N ILE A 103 8.49 15.21 -8.44
CA ILE A 103 7.36 14.63 -7.69
C ILE A 103 7.38 15.14 -6.25
N LYS A 104 6.22 15.64 -5.79
CA LYS A 104 6.06 16.11 -4.41
C LYS A 104 5.95 14.93 -3.43
N LEU A 105 6.58 15.07 -2.27
CA LEU A 105 6.25 14.27 -1.09
C LEU A 105 5.18 15.00 -0.28
N ILE A 106 4.06 14.32 -0.10
CA ILE A 106 2.96 14.66 0.78
C ILE A 106 3.36 14.18 2.17
N ALA A 107 3.71 15.12 3.03
CA ALA A 107 4.08 14.86 4.42
C ALA A 107 3.02 15.38 5.41
N GLU A 108 2.11 16.23 4.94
CA GLU A 108 1.02 16.83 5.71
C GLU A 108 -0.22 16.96 4.80
N GLY A 109 -1.42 16.97 5.37
CA GLY A 109 -2.67 17.04 4.61
C GLY A 109 -2.78 18.25 3.68
N ARG A 110 -2.18 19.41 4.05
CA ARG A 110 -2.15 20.60 3.20
C ARG A 110 -1.39 20.39 1.88
N ASP A 111 -0.47 19.43 1.83
CA ASP A 111 0.34 19.18 0.64
C ASP A 111 -0.49 18.68 -0.55
N LEU A 112 -1.62 18.01 -0.28
CA LEU A 112 -2.57 17.50 -1.27
C LEU A 112 -3.30 18.62 -2.05
N SER A 113 -3.33 19.83 -1.50
CA SER A 113 -3.99 20.99 -2.12
C SER A 113 -3.04 21.85 -2.97
N ASP A 114 -1.74 21.58 -2.91
CA ASP A 114 -0.70 22.41 -3.53
C ASP A 114 -0.39 21.92 -4.94
N THR A 115 -0.99 22.62 -5.92
CA THR A 115 -0.96 22.26 -7.34
C THR A 115 0.30 22.70 -8.08
N LYS A 116 1.27 23.32 -7.39
CA LYS A 116 2.51 23.86 -8.03
C LYS A 116 3.44 22.79 -8.62
N TYR A 117 3.28 21.53 -8.25
CA TYR A 117 4.18 20.43 -8.63
C TYR A 117 3.55 19.46 -9.65
N MET A 118 2.54 19.94 -10.41
CA MET A 118 1.68 19.10 -11.26
C MET A 118 2.21 18.85 -12.68
N ASP A 119 3.46 19.15 -13.02
CA ASP A 119 4.00 18.95 -14.38
C ASP A 119 3.96 17.47 -14.81
N PHE A 120 4.18 16.55 -13.87
CA PHE A 120 4.08 15.10 -14.11
C PHE A 120 2.77 14.49 -13.56
N GLY A 121 2.12 15.16 -12.60
CA GLY A 121 0.83 14.76 -12.06
C GLY A 121 0.86 13.68 -10.98
N LEU A 122 2.00 13.03 -10.71
CA LEU A 122 2.17 12.01 -9.66
C LEU A 122 2.82 12.57 -8.39
N ASN A 123 2.36 12.16 -7.21
CA ASN A 123 2.84 12.59 -5.89
C ASN A 123 2.83 11.41 -4.90
N PHE A 124 3.70 11.44 -3.89
CA PHE A 124 3.88 10.32 -2.96
C PHE A 124 3.55 10.72 -1.53
N PHE A 125 2.99 9.81 -0.74
CA PHE A 125 3.24 9.81 0.71
C PHE A 125 4.01 8.53 1.05
N TYR A 126 5.01 8.63 1.91
CA TYR A 126 5.80 7.46 2.28
C TYR A 126 5.11 6.65 3.36
N LYS A 127 5.03 5.35 3.09
CA LYS A 127 4.44 4.35 3.96
C LYS A 127 5.43 3.22 4.23
N LEU A 128 5.76 2.99 5.50
CA LEU A 128 6.57 1.84 5.90
C LEU A 128 5.69 0.59 5.95
N VAL A 129 6.12 -0.49 5.29
CA VAL A 129 5.46 -1.81 5.33
C VAL A 129 6.35 -2.79 6.06
N GLY A 130 5.97 -3.15 7.29
CA GLY A 130 6.78 -3.97 8.20
C GLY A 130 7.74 -3.13 9.02
N ALA A 131 7.42 -2.98 10.31
CA ALA A 131 8.13 -2.11 11.25
C ALA A 131 9.05 -2.90 12.20
N ASP A 132 9.61 -4.01 11.71
CA ASP A 132 10.47 -4.93 12.47
C ASP A 132 11.67 -4.24 13.14
N GLY A 133 12.16 -3.15 12.57
CA GLY A 133 13.23 -2.32 13.12
C GLY A 133 12.83 -1.37 14.25
N ILE A 134 11.54 -1.16 14.49
CA ILE A 134 11.06 -0.27 15.57
C ILE A 134 11.07 -1.03 16.89
N LYS A 135 11.95 -0.62 17.81
CA LYS A 135 12.07 -1.21 19.16
C LYS A 135 11.78 -0.19 20.25
N SER A 136 11.63 1.09 19.89
CA SER A 136 11.49 2.20 20.80
C SER A 136 10.83 3.40 20.10
N THR A 137 10.41 4.40 20.88
CA THR A 137 9.86 5.65 20.35
C THR A 137 10.90 6.46 19.57
N GLU A 138 12.18 6.33 19.91
CA GLU A 138 13.30 6.96 19.21
C GLU A 138 13.43 6.45 17.76
N ASP A 139 13.08 5.18 17.52
CA ASP A 139 13.07 4.63 16.16
C ASP A 139 11.94 5.23 15.32
N VAL A 140 10.78 5.50 15.92
CA VAL A 140 9.68 6.24 15.27
C VAL A 140 10.16 7.63 14.85
N ASP A 141 10.95 8.32 15.68
CA ASP A 141 11.52 9.62 15.31
C ASP A 141 12.47 9.55 14.12
N LYS A 142 13.30 8.50 14.03
CA LYS A 142 14.19 8.27 12.88
C LYS A 142 13.37 8.07 11.60
N ILE A 143 12.31 7.26 11.68
CA ILE A 143 11.40 7.00 10.57
C ILE A 143 10.64 8.27 10.16
N TYR A 144 10.12 9.03 11.12
CA TYR A 144 9.41 10.29 10.87
C TYR A 144 10.30 11.34 10.18
N LYS A 145 11.57 11.47 10.61
CA LYS A 145 12.56 12.37 10.00
C LYS A 145 12.88 12.02 8.55
N LYS A 146 12.69 10.76 8.15
CA LYS A 146 12.83 10.29 6.76
C LYS A 146 11.60 10.59 5.88
N GLY A 147 10.60 11.29 6.42
CA GLY A 147 9.39 11.67 5.67
C GLY A 147 8.27 10.64 5.70
N ILE A 148 8.46 9.48 6.37
CA ILE A 148 7.41 8.48 6.54
C ILE A 148 6.33 9.04 7.47
N ARG A 149 5.07 8.86 7.10
CA ARG A 149 3.90 9.32 7.87
C ARG A 149 2.91 8.22 8.20
N ILE A 150 2.99 7.10 7.49
CA ILE A 150 2.15 5.93 7.70
C ILE A 150 3.05 4.74 8.01
N ILE A 151 2.73 3.99 9.08
CA ILE A 151 3.45 2.77 9.43
C ILE A 151 2.47 1.62 9.52
N GLN A 152 2.70 0.61 8.69
CA GLN A 152 2.10 -0.71 8.81
C GLN A 152 3.03 -1.59 9.64
N PHE A 153 2.53 -2.10 10.77
CA PHE A 153 3.40 -2.70 11.79
C PHE A 153 4.05 -4.01 11.33
N VAL A 154 3.29 -4.85 10.63
CA VAL A 154 3.72 -6.18 10.22
C VAL A 154 3.59 -6.34 8.72
N ASP A 155 4.45 -7.17 8.14
CA ASP A 155 4.28 -7.66 6.78
C ASP A 155 3.86 -9.14 6.82
N GLN A 156 4.74 -10.08 6.44
CA GLN A 156 4.39 -11.50 6.44
C GLN A 156 4.45 -12.15 7.82
N ASN A 157 5.41 -11.77 8.65
CA ASN A 157 5.69 -12.40 9.94
C ASN A 157 5.32 -11.48 11.09
N SER A 158 4.86 -12.05 12.21
CA SER A 158 4.71 -11.35 13.48
C SER A 158 6.04 -10.77 13.93
N ASN A 159 6.00 -9.63 14.61
CA ASN A 159 7.20 -8.98 15.15
C ASN A 159 6.95 -8.48 16.58
N GLY A 160 7.84 -7.64 17.10
CA GLY A 160 7.75 -7.13 18.47
C GLY A 160 6.55 -6.22 18.74
N LEU A 161 5.79 -5.81 17.70
CA LEU A 161 4.68 -4.86 17.81
C LEU A 161 3.33 -5.58 17.80
N CYS A 162 3.12 -6.52 16.88
CA CYS A 162 1.88 -7.29 16.80
C CYS A 162 2.05 -8.59 16.00
N SER A 163 0.97 -9.36 15.94
CA SER A 163 0.89 -10.58 15.15
C SER A 163 0.41 -10.33 13.72
N SER A 164 1.07 -10.96 12.75
CA SER A 164 0.67 -10.93 11.35
C SER A 164 -0.46 -11.93 11.08
N TYR A 165 -1.10 -11.80 9.92
CA TYR A 165 -2.15 -12.70 9.45
C TYR A 165 -1.78 -14.19 9.46
N GLN A 166 -0.49 -14.54 9.49
CA GLN A 166 -0.04 -15.93 9.58
C GLN A 166 -0.13 -16.51 11.01
N ASP A 167 -0.19 -15.66 12.02
CA ASP A 167 -0.27 -16.03 13.44
C ASP A 167 -1.71 -15.85 13.96
N LYS A 168 -2.36 -16.97 14.29
CA LYS A 168 -3.77 -16.99 14.70
C LYS A 168 -4.00 -16.69 16.18
N GLU A 169 -2.97 -16.83 17.02
CA GLU A 169 -3.12 -16.85 18.48
C GLU A 169 -2.53 -15.61 19.17
N GLY A 170 -1.72 -14.82 18.46
CA GLY A 170 -1.15 -13.59 19.02
C GLY A 170 -2.01 -12.34 18.82
N GLY A 171 -1.46 -11.18 19.16
CA GLY A 171 -2.19 -9.91 19.25
C GLY A 171 -1.26 -8.71 19.29
N LEU A 172 -1.78 -7.57 19.73
CA LEU A 172 -1.01 -6.34 19.90
C LEU A 172 -0.18 -6.41 21.19
N THR A 173 1.13 -6.25 21.07
CA THR A 173 2.04 -6.29 22.22
C THR A 173 1.98 -5.00 23.04
N GLN A 174 2.58 -5.00 24.24
CA GLN A 174 2.72 -3.76 25.01
C GLN A 174 3.57 -2.72 24.27
N LEU A 175 4.67 -3.15 23.64
CA LEU A 175 5.47 -2.26 22.80
C LEU A 175 4.63 -1.69 21.64
N GLY A 176 3.82 -2.51 20.97
CA GLY A 176 2.92 -2.05 19.91
C GLY A 176 1.97 -0.95 20.38
N LYS A 177 1.39 -1.10 21.58
CA LYS A 177 0.55 -0.08 22.22
C LYS A 177 1.32 1.21 22.48
N ASP A 178 2.51 1.12 23.06
CA ASP A 178 3.33 2.30 23.36
C ASP A 178 3.72 3.05 22.07
N ILE A 179 4.05 2.31 21.00
CA ILE A 179 4.35 2.87 19.68
C ILE A 179 3.13 3.53 19.05
N ILE A 180 1.92 2.94 19.15
CA ILE A 180 0.67 3.56 18.68
C ILE A 180 0.48 4.93 19.35
N ILE A 181 0.55 5.00 20.69
CA ILE A 181 0.40 6.29 21.41
C ILE A 181 1.41 7.31 20.90
N TYR A 182 2.67 6.90 20.73
CA TYR A 182 3.71 7.80 20.29
C TYR A 182 3.48 8.29 18.86
N MET A 183 3.10 7.40 17.95
CA MET A 183 2.71 7.75 16.58
C MET A 183 1.55 8.74 16.55
N GLU A 184 0.53 8.56 17.37
CA GLU A 184 -0.60 9.49 17.46
C GLU A 184 -0.17 10.89 17.91
N SER A 185 0.76 10.97 18.87
CA SER A 185 1.34 12.26 19.31
C SER A 185 2.08 13.00 18.18
N LYS A 186 2.57 12.26 17.18
CA LYS A 186 3.25 12.76 15.98
C LYS A 186 2.30 12.95 14.79
N LYS A 187 0.99 12.73 15.00
CA LYS A 187 -0.05 12.73 13.95
C LYS A 187 0.24 11.72 12.83
N MET A 188 0.97 10.65 13.11
CA MET A 188 1.18 9.57 12.15
C MET A 188 -0.06 8.67 12.08
N ILE A 189 -0.20 7.97 10.95
CA ILE A 189 -1.29 7.03 10.71
C ILE A 189 -0.78 5.62 10.97
N VAL A 190 -1.53 4.84 11.74
CA VAL A 190 -1.32 3.40 11.92
C VAL A 190 -2.07 2.69 10.81
N ASP A 191 -1.35 1.88 10.03
CA ASP A 191 -1.95 0.97 9.06
C ASP A 191 -2.00 -0.46 9.63
N VAL A 192 -3.19 -1.05 9.65
CA VAL A 192 -3.44 -2.38 10.20
C VAL A 192 -3.47 -3.48 9.15
N ALA A 193 -3.19 -3.15 7.88
CA ALA A 193 -3.04 -4.19 6.87
C ALA A 193 -1.98 -5.22 7.30
N ASN A 194 -2.23 -6.49 6.97
CA ASN A 194 -1.41 -7.66 7.31
C ASN A 194 -1.44 -8.09 8.78
N MET A 195 -2.12 -7.36 9.67
CA MET A 195 -2.37 -7.84 11.04
C MET A 195 -3.35 -9.01 11.04
N ASN A 196 -3.23 -9.91 12.02
CA ASN A 196 -4.31 -10.87 12.28
C ASN A 196 -5.57 -10.16 12.84
N PRO A 197 -6.74 -10.83 12.84
CA PRO A 197 -7.97 -10.24 13.37
C PRO A 197 -7.85 -9.70 14.79
N GLN A 198 -7.18 -10.45 15.70
CA GLN A 198 -7.03 -10.01 17.08
C GLN A 198 -6.23 -8.70 17.19
N SER A 199 -5.08 -8.59 16.51
CA SER A 199 -4.26 -7.38 16.49
C SER A 199 -5.01 -6.19 15.89
N MET A 200 -5.80 -6.40 14.83
CA MET A 200 -6.65 -5.34 14.25
C MET A 200 -7.69 -4.83 15.26
N ILE A 201 -8.39 -5.74 15.95
CA ILE A 201 -9.43 -5.41 16.93
C ILE A 201 -8.82 -4.73 18.17
N GLU A 202 -7.69 -5.20 18.65
CA GLU A 202 -6.97 -4.59 19.77
C GLU A 202 -6.43 -3.20 19.42
N THR A 203 -5.89 -3.04 18.20
CA THR A 203 -5.45 -1.74 17.68
C THR A 203 -6.62 -0.76 17.59
N TYR A 204 -7.76 -1.20 17.05
CA TYR A 204 -9.00 -0.42 17.00
C TYR A 204 -9.46 0.05 18.39
N ARG A 205 -9.46 -0.84 19.39
CA ARG A 205 -9.90 -0.50 20.74
C ARG A 205 -8.97 0.46 21.45
N PHE A 206 -7.70 0.48 21.06
CA PHE A 206 -6.65 1.20 21.74
C PHE A 206 -6.34 2.56 21.08
N ALA A 207 -6.38 2.61 19.75
CA ALA A 207 -6.16 3.82 18.97
C ALA A 207 -7.29 4.84 19.19
N LYS A 208 -6.93 6.12 19.19
CA LYS A 208 -7.83 7.27 19.29
C LYS A 208 -7.90 8.04 17.96
N ARG A 209 -6.89 7.88 17.09
CA ARG A 209 -6.88 8.39 15.73
C ARG A 209 -7.40 7.32 14.77
N PRO A 210 -7.97 7.73 13.62
CA PRO A 210 -8.51 6.77 12.66
C PRO A 210 -7.44 5.87 12.07
N LEU A 211 -7.80 4.60 11.87
CA LEU A 211 -6.91 3.59 11.33
C LEU A 211 -7.01 3.52 9.81
N LEU A 212 -5.88 3.26 9.17
CA LEU A 212 -5.87 2.84 7.77
C LEU A 212 -5.84 1.32 7.74
N ASN A 213 -6.57 0.70 6.83
CA ASN A 213 -6.21 -0.62 6.31
C ASN A 213 -5.93 -0.43 4.83
N SER A 214 -4.66 -0.27 4.46
CA SER A 214 -4.33 0.32 3.15
C SER A 214 -4.58 -0.62 1.97
N HIS A 215 -4.69 -1.93 2.22
CA HIS A 215 -4.83 -2.96 1.19
C HIS A 215 -5.31 -4.29 1.82
N THR A 216 -6.59 -4.60 1.65
CA THR A 216 -7.19 -5.87 2.09
C THR A 216 -8.37 -6.26 1.19
N ASN A 217 -9.05 -7.37 1.51
CA ASN A 217 -10.31 -7.82 0.93
C ASN A 217 -11.13 -8.53 2.04
N ILE A 218 -12.29 -9.10 1.71
CA ILE A 218 -13.32 -9.45 2.71
C ILE A 218 -13.38 -10.95 2.96
N MET A 219 -13.23 -11.34 4.23
CA MET A 219 -13.14 -12.74 4.64
C MET A 219 -14.44 -13.51 4.39
N SER A 220 -15.58 -12.83 4.53
CA SER A 220 -16.91 -13.40 4.27
C SER A 220 -17.17 -13.73 2.80
N LEU A 221 -16.41 -13.12 1.87
CA LEU A 221 -16.47 -13.45 0.44
C LEU A 221 -15.42 -14.49 0.06
N TYR A 222 -14.22 -14.39 0.62
CA TYR A 222 -13.19 -15.41 0.49
C TYR A 222 -12.41 -15.58 1.80
N ASN A 223 -12.43 -16.80 2.34
CA ASN A 223 -11.83 -17.11 3.64
C ASN A 223 -10.31 -17.22 3.55
N ASP A 224 -9.64 -16.08 3.51
CA ASP A 224 -8.19 -15.93 3.60
C ASP A 224 -7.82 -15.15 4.87
N SER A 225 -6.79 -15.60 5.58
CA SER A 225 -6.25 -14.91 6.75
C SER A 225 -5.83 -13.45 6.50
N ARG A 226 -5.48 -13.11 5.25
CA ARG A 226 -5.17 -11.74 4.77
C ARG A 226 -6.37 -10.80 4.76
N ASN A 227 -7.57 -11.36 4.74
CA ASN A 227 -8.81 -10.62 4.60
C ASN A 227 -9.36 -10.20 5.95
N ILE A 228 -10.06 -9.06 5.97
CA ILE A 228 -10.69 -8.56 7.19
C ILE A 228 -12.00 -9.28 7.48
N THR A 229 -12.27 -9.45 8.77
CA THR A 229 -13.52 -10.06 9.26
C THR A 229 -14.65 -9.04 9.29
N ASP A 230 -15.87 -9.55 9.22
CA ASP A 230 -17.09 -8.79 9.51
C ASP A 230 -17.03 -8.07 10.86
N GLU A 231 -16.45 -8.71 11.88
CA GLU A 231 -16.28 -8.12 13.20
C GLU A 231 -15.42 -6.85 13.15
N TYR A 232 -14.35 -6.85 12.35
CA TYR A 232 -13.51 -5.66 12.17
C TYR A 232 -14.23 -4.60 11.33
N LEU A 233 -14.93 -5.00 10.26
CA LEU A 233 -15.74 -4.08 9.45
C LEU A 233 -16.78 -3.34 10.31
N ASP A 234 -17.50 -4.04 11.19
CA ASP A 234 -18.54 -3.45 12.05
C ASP A 234 -18.01 -2.43 13.07
N ARG A 235 -16.68 -2.37 13.25
CA ARG A 235 -16.01 -1.38 14.08
C ARG A 235 -15.62 -0.14 13.30
N ILE A 236 -15.50 -0.21 11.97
CA ILE A 236 -15.17 0.95 11.15
C ILE A 236 -16.41 1.83 10.99
N ASP A 237 -16.40 2.97 11.66
CA ASP A 237 -17.39 4.03 11.50
C ASP A 237 -16.83 5.20 10.65
N PRO A 238 -17.66 6.16 10.20
CA PRO A 238 -17.21 7.29 9.36
C PRO A 238 -16.09 8.16 9.95
N SER A 239 -15.88 8.09 11.27
CA SER A 239 -14.82 8.78 12.00
C SER A 239 -13.63 7.89 12.31
N ASN A 240 -13.66 6.60 11.99
CA ASN A 240 -12.73 5.61 12.52
C ASN A 240 -12.05 4.71 11.47
N GLY A 241 -11.89 5.18 10.23
CA GLY A 241 -10.84 4.65 9.37
C GLY A 241 -11.00 4.89 7.88
N LEU A 242 -10.23 4.12 7.12
CA LEU A 242 -10.38 3.97 5.67
C LEU A 242 -9.86 2.59 5.27
N ILE A 243 -10.61 1.89 4.40
CA ILE A 243 -10.24 0.58 3.88
C ILE A 243 -9.88 0.71 2.39
N GLY A 244 -8.63 0.41 2.06
CA GLY A 244 -8.15 0.20 0.70
C GLY A 244 -8.42 -1.24 0.26
N LEU A 245 -9.16 -1.43 -0.83
CA LEU A 245 -9.40 -2.75 -1.40
C LEU A 245 -8.32 -3.11 -2.42
N SER A 246 -7.80 -4.33 -2.28
CA SER A 246 -6.66 -4.85 -3.04
C SER A 246 -7.10 -5.56 -4.32
N LEU A 247 -6.38 -5.32 -5.40
CA LEU A 247 -6.56 -6.01 -6.68
C LEU A 247 -5.88 -7.38 -6.70
N ASN A 248 -5.24 -7.81 -5.60
CA ASN A 248 -4.62 -9.12 -5.53
C ASN A 248 -5.67 -10.25 -5.58
N SER A 249 -5.62 -11.04 -6.65
CA SER A 249 -6.49 -12.20 -6.90
C SER A 249 -6.41 -13.25 -5.78
N ASP A 250 -5.25 -13.43 -5.14
CA ASP A 250 -5.11 -14.42 -4.06
C ASP A 250 -6.08 -14.14 -2.91
N MET A 251 -6.33 -12.86 -2.64
CA MET A 251 -7.22 -12.42 -1.56
C MET A 251 -8.71 -12.50 -1.95
N ILE A 252 -9.03 -12.73 -3.22
CA ILE A 252 -10.42 -12.73 -3.72
C ILE A 252 -10.86 -14.15 -4.10
N VAL A 253 -9.97 -14.95 -4.67
CA VAL A 253 -10.28 -16.31 -5.16
C VAL A 253 -9.22 -17.36 -4.82
N GLY A 254 -8.15 -16.97 -4.12
CA GLY A 254 -7.09 -17.88 -3.71
C GLY A 254 -5.95 -18.08 -4.72
N PRO A 255 -4.95 -18.89 -4.34
CA PRO A 255 -3.70 -19.02 -5.09
C PRO A 255 -3.86 -19.70 -6.46
N ASN A 256 -4.96 -20.41 -6.70
CA ASN A 256 -5.12 -21.26 -7.88
C ASN A 256 -5.96 -20.63 -9.01
N ALA A 257 -6.38 -19.37 -8.88
CA ALA A 257 -7.19 -18.68 -9.87
C ALA A 257 -6.80 -17.19 -10.00
N TYR A 258 -7.32 -16.56 -11.06
CA TYR A 258 -7.37 -15.11 -11.21
C TYR A 258 -8.80 -14.66 -10.93
N ALA A 259 -8.96 -13.63 -10.12
CA ALA A 259 -10.26 -13.04 -9.83
C ALA A 259 -10.78 -12.31 -11.06
N THR A 260 -12.09 -12.37 -11.30
CA THR A 260 -12.74 -11.54 -12.32
C THR A 260 -12.97 -10.13 -11.79
N LEU A 261 -13.21 -9.19 -12.72
CA LEU A 261 -13.60 -7.83 -12.36
C LEU A 261 -14.87 -7.79 -11.51
N ASP A 262 -15.86 -8.64 -11.83
CA ASP A 262 -17.11 -8.73 -11.07
C ASP A 262 -16.85 -9.17 -9.62
N GLN A 263 -15.99 -10.15 -9.41
CA GLN A 263 -15.63 -10.62 -8.06
C GLN A 263 -14.93 -9.53 -7.24
N PHE A 264 -14.12 -8.68 -7.86
CA PHE A 264 -13.55 -7.51 -7.18
C PHE A 264 -14.62 -6.45 -6.87
N MET A 265 -15.52 -6.17 -7.82
CA MET A 265 -16.65 -5.26 -7.59
C MET A 265 -17.59 -5.77 -6.48
N ASP A 266 -17.73 -7.09 -6.30
CA ASP A 266 -18.48 -7.67 -5.18
C ASP A 266 -17.82 -7.34 -3.82
N GLN A 267 -16.48 -7.29 -3.75
CA GLN A 267 -15.76 -6.83 -2.54
C GLN A 267 -16.14 -5.37 -2.22
N ILE A 268 -16.10 -4.49 -3.23
CA ILE A 268 -16.45 -3.08 -3.08
C ILE A 268 -17.90 -2.92 -2.62
N GLU A 269 -18.82 -3.62 -3.26
CA GLU A 269 -20.24 -3.58 -2.93
C GLU A 269 -20.51 -4.05 -1.50
N TYR A 270 -19.86 -5.12 -1.08
CA TYR A 270 -20.00 -5.66 0.27
C TYR A 270 -19.60 -4.62 1.33
N VAL A 271 -18.42 -4.02 1.20
CA VAL A 271 -17.94 -2.99 2.15
C VAL A 271 -18.84 -1.77 2.13
N LYS A 272 -19.15 -1.25 0.93
CA LYS A 272 -20.04 -0.10 0.75
C LYS A 272 -21.39 -0.31 1.43
N ASN A 273 -21.98 -1.49 1.28
CA ASN A 273 -23.31 -1.79 1.83
C ASN A 273 -23.26 -2.04 3.35
N ARG A 274 -22.13 -2.53 3.87
CA ARG A 274 -21.98 -2.82 5.30
C ARG A 274 -21.62 -1.60 6.15
N ILE A 275 -20.61 -0.83 5.74
CA ILE A 275 -20.04 0.26 6.55
C ILE A 275 -20.19 1.65 5.91
N GLY A 276 -20.78 1.70 4.71
CA GLY A 276 -21.06 2.95 4.00
C GLY A 276 -20.03 3.30 2.93
N ALA A 277 -20.45 4.21 2.04
CA ALA A 277 -19.69 4.59 0.85
C ALA A 277 -18.45 5.46 1.10
N ASP A 278 -18.28 6.00 2.31
CA ASP A 278 -17.25 6.99 2.64
C ASP A 278 -15.98 6.35 3.25
N GLN A 279 -15.97 5.03 3.43
CA GLN A 279 -14.93 4.29 4.19
C GLN A 279 -14.16 3.29 3.32
N VAL A 280 -14.34 3.36 2.00
CA VAL A 280 -13.71 2.44 1.04
C VAL A 280 -12.99 3.22 -0.05
N ALA A 281 -11.77 2.79 -0.39
CA ALA A 281 -10.92 3.41 -1.41
C ALA A 281 -10.08 2.36 -2.15
N LEU A 282 -9.33 2.81 -3.16
CA LEU A 282 -8.36 1.99 -3.87
C LEU A 282 -7.11 1.75 -3.00
N GLY A 283 -6.70 0.49 -2.89
CA GLY A 283 -5.42 0.08 -2.31
C GLY A 283 -4.81 -1.04 -3.14
N SER A 284 -4.36 -0.72 -4.36
CA SER A 284 -4.21 -1.66 -5.47
C SER A 284 -3.34 -2.88 -5.13
N CYS A 285 -2.31 -2.69 -4.30
CA CYS A 285 -1.26 -3.67 -4.05
C CYS A 285 -0.41 -3.97 -5.30
N TYR A 286 -0.37 -3.05 -6.27
CA TYR A 286 0.44 -3.21 -7.48
C TYR A 286 1.93 -3.41 -7.17
N HIS A 287 2.58 -4.18 -8.05
CA HIS A 287 4.03 -4.43 -8.04
C HIS A 287 4.56 -5.08 -6.76
N SER A 288 3.68 -5.73 -5.99
CA SER A 288 4.09 -6.56 -4.87
C SER A 288 4.88 -7.77 -5.36
N PHE A 289 6.13 -7.91 -4.89
CA PHE A 289 6.98 -9.05 -5.22
C PHE A 289 6.38 -10.39 -4.76
N LEU A 290 5.65 -10.36 -3.63
CA LEU A 290 5.11 -11.56 -2.99
C LEU A 290 3.73 -11.95 -3.55
N HIS A 291 3.04 -11.00 -4.19
CA HIS A 291 1.65 -11.13 -4.59
C HIS A 291 1.42 -10.56 -6.00
N PRO A 292 1.97 -11.19 -7.06
CA PRO A 292 1.96 -10.60 -8.39
C PRO A 292 0.64 -10.80 -9.16
N LYS A 293 -0.28 -11.66 -8.69
CA LYS A 293 -1.51 -11.97 -9.42
C LYS A 293 -2.59 -10.93 -9.14
N MET A 294 -2.80 -10.03 -10.09
CA MET A 294 -3.88 -9.05 -10.04
C MET A 294 -5.19 -9.61 -10.58
N VAL A 295 -6.30 -8.91 -10.38
CA VAL A 295 -7.60 -9.17 -11.01
C VAL A 295 -7.42 -9.21 -12.54
N GLN A 296 -8.09 -10.14 -13.20
CA GLN A 296 -8.01 -10.32 -14.65
C GLN A 296 -8.44 -9.06 -15.40
N GLY A 297 -7.60 -8.60 -16.32
CA GLY A 297 -7.79 -7.36 -17.05
C GLY A 297 -7.40 -6.09 -16.27
N LEU A 298 -6.92 -6.25 -15.03
CA LEU A 298 -6.42 -5.17 -14.17
C LEU A 298 -4.93 -5.34 -13.79
N GLU A 299 -4.13 -6.00 -14.64
CA GLU A 299 -2.75 -6.37 -14.32
C GLU A 299 -1.74 -5.22 -14.31
N THR A 300 -2.14 -4.05 -14.81
CA THR A 300 -1.24 -2.92 -15.08
C THR A 300 -1.85 -1.60 -14.63
N VAL A 301 -1.06 -0.58 -14.31
CA VAL A 301 -1.61 0.66 -13.72
C VAL A 301 -2.61 1.34 -14.67
N ASP A 302 -2.34 1.36 -15.97
CA ASP A 302 -3.21 1.96 -16.99
C ASP A 302 -4.62 1.34 -17.04
N THR A 303 -4.75 0.06 -16.66
CA THR A 303 -6.04 -0.63 -16.60
C THR A 303 -6.95 -0.13 -15.46
N LEU A 304 -6.46 0.69 -14.52
CA LEU A 304 -7.32 1.40 -13.58
C LEU A 304 -8.36 2.31 -14.28
N LYS A 305 -8.10 2.72 -15.53
CA LYS A 305 -9.09 3.41 -16.35
C LYS A 305 -10.29 2.50 -16.66
N LEU A 306 -10.03 1.25 -17.02
CA LEU A 306 -11.09 0.25 -17.24
C LEU A 306 -11.89 0.00 -15.95
N LEU A 307 -11.21 -0.13 -14.81
CA LEU A 307 -11.89 -0.27 -13.52
C LEU A 307 -12.79 0.94 -13.23
N GLU A 308 -12.31 2.17 -13.46
CA GLU A 308 -13.11 3.38 -13.25
C GLU A 308 -14.36 3.43 -14.15
N GLU A 309 -14.22 3.07 -15.43
CA GLU A 309 -15.35 2.97 -16.36
C GLU A 309 -16.38 1.94 -15.87
N LYS A 310 -15.93 0.75 -15.48
CA LYS A 310 -16.79 -0.36 -15.04
C LYS A 310 -17.44 -0.10 -13.68
N MET A 311 -16.73 0.55 -12.76
CA MET A 311 -17.32 1.02 -11.50
C MET A 311 -18.37 2.11 -11.74
N THR A 312 -18.17 2.99 -12.71
CA THR A 312 -19.17 4.01 -13.08
C THR A 312 -20.43 3.39 -13.65
N GLU A 313 -20.29 2.36 -14.49
CA GLU A 313 -21.43 1.57 -14.99
C GLU A 313 -22.19 0.87 -13.86
N ARG A 314 -21.49 0.25 -12.89
CA ARG A 314 -22.12 -0.57 -11.84
C ARG A 314 -22.65 0.23 -10.65
N PHE A 315 -21.91 1.24 -10.20
CA PHE A 315 -22.19 1.97 -8.94
C PHE A 315 -22.55 3.44 -9.14
N GLY A 316 -22.43 3.96 -10.38
CA GLY A 316 -22.65 5.35 -10.71
C GLY A 316 -21.45 6.25 -10.38
N GLU A 317 -21.34 7.34 -11.15
CA GLU A 317 -20.21 8.27 -11.11
C GLU A 317 -19.92 8.80 -9.70
N LYS A 318 -20.95 9.18 -8.94
CA LYS A 318 -20.79 9.72 -7.59
C LYS A 318 -20.04 8.78 -6.66
N PHE A 319 -20.33 7.49 -6.70
CA PHE A 319 -19.62 6.53 -5.83
C PHE A 319 -18.22 6.24 -6.38
N THR A 320 -18.06 6.12 -7.69
CA THR A 320 -16.75 5.92 -8.32
C THR A 320 -15.77 7.05 -7.94
N GLN A 321 -16.21 8.31 -7.99
CA GLN A 321 -15.37 9.43 -7.58
C GLN A 321 -14.97 9.36 -6.10
N ARG A 322 -15.86 8.91 -5.22
CA ARG A 322 -15.54 8.69 -3.80
C ARG A 322 -14.46 7.64 -3.61
N PHE A 323 -14.62 6.48 -4.25
CA PHE A 323 -13.68 5.36 -4.14
C PHE A 323 -12.29 5.73 -4.64
N PHE A 324 -12.19 6.35 -5.82
CA PHE A 324 -10.90 6.67 -6.44
C PHE A 324 -10.24 7.93 -5.90
N ARG A 325 -11.02 8.90 -5.39
CA ARG A 325 -10.55 10.25 -5.13
C ARG A 325 -10.94 10.75 -3.74
N GLU A 326 -12.23 10.94 -3.49
CA GLU A 326 -12.70 11.76 -2.37
C GLU A 326 -12.40 11.17 -0.99
N ASN A 327 -12.58 9.85 -0.84
CA ASN A 327 -12.46 9.20 0.48
C ASN A 327 -11.01 9.24 0.98
N ALA A 328 -10.06 8.83 0.15
CA ALA A 328 -8.64 8.90 0.46
C ALA A 328 -8.17 10.36 0.60
N TYR A 329 -8.62 11.26 -0.28
CA TYR A 329 -8.26 12.68 -0.20
C TYR A 329 -8.69 13.29 1.13
N LYS A 330 -9.95 13.08 1.54
CA LYS A 330 -10.48 13.57 2.81
C LYS A 330 -9.74 12.97 4.00
N PHE A 331 -9.53 11.66 4.01
CA PHE A 331 -8.81 10.98 5.09
C PHE A 331 -7.39 11.53 5.26
N LEU A 332 -6.62 11.57 4.18
CA LEU A 332 -5.23 12.04 4.21
C LEU A 332 -5.15 13.54 4.54
N THR A 333 -6.07 14.36 4.05
CA THR A 333 -6.11 15.81 4.38
C THR A 333 -6.35 16.06 5.87
N LEU A 334 -7.13 15.21 6.53
CA LEU A 334 -7.47 15.38 7.95
C LEU A 334 -6.43 14.75 8.88
N TYR A 335 -5.77 13.68 8.46
CA TYR A 335 -5.00 12.81 9.35
C TYR A 335 -3.50 12.72 9.06
N LEU A 336 -3.01 13.25 7.93
CA LEU A 336 -1.59 13.62 7.76
C LEU A 336 -1.38 15.06 8.25
#